data_AF-A0A5S3UYB5-F1
#
_entry.id   AF-A0A5S3UYB5-F1
#
_cell.length_a   1.000
_cell.length_b   1.000
_cell.length_c   1.000
_cell.angle_alpha   90.00
_cell.angle_beta   90.00
_cell.angle_gamma   90.00
#
_symmetry.space_group_name_H-M   'P 1'
#
loop_
_entity.id
_entity.type
_entity.pdbx_description
1 polymer ?
#
loop_
_entity_poly.entity_id
_entity_poly.type
_entity_poly.pdbx_seq_one_letter_code
_entity_poly.pdbx_strand_id
1 'polypeptide(L)'
;MNDFNASDWMQNSLPLIGNRKLVDICITGSHDSGMSLIQDGTVGSNQCNTQTQTYNVGQQLALGARYFDIRPIIGSGDYYTGHYSKISIPLYGDSMQGSRGQSIENIVNEINAFTEQHAELVILNLSHDMDTDSGNENYPSFTQSQWNGLFEALAQLQALYITSPDENFCQSTLNSMIGDGKAKVIVIVEPDNVDLGTYLGKGFYPYANFKVYNEYADTSDFTKMVNDQFAKMESVRSQSGYFLLSWTLTQGAEEVVACLLSGDAESIRSAANKANAQLPSLIAQHTTPKLYPNIIYTDNIIDDICAQAAMSINEKAEP
;
A
#
# COMPACT_ATOMS: atom_id res chain seq x y z
N MET A 1 -14.25 -22.94 -13.80
CA MET A 1 -13.93 -21.89 -12.82
C MET A 1 -14.81 -20.72 -13.19
N ASN A 2 -15.58 -20.17 -12.25
CA ASN A 2 -16.17 -18.86 -12.48
C ASN A 2 -14.99 -17.90 -12.65
N ASP A 3 -15.01 -17.07 -13.69
CA ASP A 3 -13.96 -16.10 -13.94
C ASP A 3 -13.83 -15.21 -12.70
N PHE A 4 -12.63 -15.14 -12.11
CA PHE A 4 -12.35 -14.29 -10.98
C PHE A 4 -12.56 -12.82 -11.40
N ASN A 5 -13.52 -12.14 -10.78
CA ASN A 5 -13.72 -10.71 -11.00
C ASN A 5 -12.95 -9.92 -9.94
N ALA A 6 -11.77 -9.43 -10.31
CA ALA A 6 -10.89 -8.68 -9.43
C ALA A 6 -11.51 -7.37 -8.91
N SER A 7 -12.43 -6.74 -9.65
CA SER A 7 -13.05 -5.49 -9.21
C SER A 7 -14.11 -5.69 -8.11
N ASP A 8 -14.74 -6.87 -8.02
CA ASP A 8 -15.83 -7.17 -7.06
C ASP A 8 -15.52 -8.37 -6.17
N TRP A 9 -14.23 -8.70 -5.98
CA TRP A 9 -13.86 -9.99 -5.40
C TRP A 9 -14.30 -10.14 -3.94
N MET A 10 -14.32 -9.07 -3.14
CA MET A 10 -14.76 -9.15 -1.75
C MET A 10 -16.26 -9.39 -1.66
N GLN A 11 -17.06 -8.62 -2.42
CA GLN A 11 -18.51 -8.80 -2.48
C GLN A 11 -18.92 -10.17 -2.98
N ASN A 12 -18.33 -10.61 -4.10
CA ASN A 12 -18.60 -11.93 -4.66
C ASN A 12 -18.21 -13.07 -3.69
N SER A 13 -17.27 -12.81 -2.78
CA SER A 13 -16.77 -13.77 -1.81
C SER A 13 -17.40 -13.65 -0.42
N LEU A 14 -18.35 -12.75 -0.18
CA LEU A 14 -19.00 -12.61 1.14
C LEU A 14 -19.56 -13.92 1.72
N PRO A 15 -20.13 -14.86 0.93
CA PRO A 15 -20.54 -16.16 1.47
C PRO A 15 -19.40 -16.97 2.11
N LEU A 16 -18.16 -16.75 1.67
CA LEU A 16 -16.95 -17.43 2.16
C LEU A 16 -16.22 -16.64 3.24
N ILE A 17 -16.02 -15.33 3.02
CA ILE A 17 -15.15 -14.49 3.88
C ILE A 17 -15.93 -13.45 4.70
N GLY A 18 -17.21 -13.22 4.44
CA GLY A 18 -17.97 -12.12 5.05
C GLY A 18 -18.05 -12.19 6.57
N ASN A 19 -18.15 -13.38 7.16
CA ASN A 19 -18.18 -13.55 8.62
C ASN A 19 -16.79 -13.67 9.26
N ARG A 20 -15.72 -13.64 8.46
CA ARG A 20 -14.35 -13.66 8.96
C ARG A 20 -13.94 -12.25 9.38
N LYS A 21 -13.05 -12.17 10.37
CA LYS A 21 -12.42 -10.91 10.77
C LYS A 21 -11.40 -10.49 9.71
N LEU A 22 -11.06 -9.20 9.63
CA LEU A 22 -10.00 -8.77 8.70
C LEU A 22 -8.65 -9.44 8.99
N VAL A 23 -8.35 -9.79 10.25
CA VAL A 23 -7.14 -10.56 10.63
C VAL A 23 -7.13 -12.01 10.14
N ASP A 24 -8.24 -12.49 9.56
CA ASP A 24 -8.40 -13.85 9.03
C ASP A 24 -8.67 -13.85 7.50
N ILE A 25 -8.49 -12.69 6.86
CA ILE A 25 -8.62 -12.51 5.42
C ILE A 25 -7.25 -12.09 4.87
N CYS A 26 -6.90 -12.64 3.72
CA CYS A 26 -5.80 -12.18 2.89
C CYS A 26 -6.32 -11.19 1.85
N ILE A 27 -5.72 -10.01 1.77
CA ILE A 27 -6.01 -8.99 0.74
C ILE A 27 -4.74 -8.63 -0.04
N THR A 28 -4.88 -8.08 -1.23
CA THR A 28 -3.76 -7.49 -1.97
C THR A 28 -3.56 -6.03 -1.56
N GLY A 29 -2.31 -5.66 -1.31
CA GLY A 29 -1.87 -4.32 -1.03
C GLY A 29 -0.85 -3.81 -2.04
N SER A 30 -0.82 -2.49 -2.24
CA SER A 30 0.06 -1.82 -3.19
C SER A 30 1.08 -0.95 -2.46
N HIS A 31 2.37 -1.19 -2.71
CA HIS A 31 3.46 -0.39 -2.16
C HIS A 31 3.67 0.91 -2.95
N ASP A 32 3.89 2.03 -2.25
CA ASP A 32 4.08 3.35 -2.87
C ASP A 32 3.00 3.63 -3.93
N SER A 33 1.72 3.46 -3.57
CA SER A 33 0.65 3.20 -4.55
C SER A 33 0.47 4.31 -5.58
N GLY A 34 0.76 5.56 -5.21
CA GLY A 34 0.66 6.72 -6.10
C GLY A 34 1.88 6.93 -7.01
N MET A 35 2.94 6.12 -6.91
CA MET A 35 4.13 6.22 -7.77
C MET A 35 3.95 5.50 -9.11
N SER A 36 2.78 5.71 -9.72
CA SER A 36 2.38 5.24 -11.05
C SER A 36 2.95 6.09 -12.19
N LEU A 37 3.43 7.28 -11.83
CA LEU A 37 4.03 8.28 -12.70
C LEU A 37 5.12 9.00 -11.94
N ILE A 38 5.93 9.76 -12.66
CA ILE A 38 6.95 10.59 -12.03
C ILE A 38 6.96 12.00 -12.56
N GLN A 39 7.00 12.96 -11.64
CA GLN A 39 7.00 14.39 -11.88
C GLN A 39 8.01 15.05 -10.93
N ASP A 40 8.52 16.22 -11.33
CA ASP A 40 9.34 17.11 -10.49
C ASP A 40 10.41 16.40 -9.66
N GLY A 41 11.12 15.47 -10.32
CA GLY A 41 12.14 14.64 -9.70
C GLY A 41 13.41 15.40 -9.37
N THR A 42 14.07 14.97 -8.31
CA THR A 42 15.39 15.48 -7.94
C THR A 42 16.48 14.88 -8.85
N VAL A 43 17.70 15.40 -8.75
CA VAL A 43 18.83 14.94 -9.56
C VAL A 43 19.09 13.44 -9.33
N GLY A 44 18.99 12.65 -10.39
CA GLY A 44 19.23 11.22 -10.35
C GLY A 44 18.00 10.37 -10.00
N SER A 45 16.85 10.98 -9.73
CA SER A 45 15.59 10.24 -9.69
C SER A 45 15.02 10.06 -11.10
N ASN A 46 14.58 8.85 -11.43
CA ASN A 46 13.98 8.53 -12.73
C ASN A 46 13.05 7.28 -12.65
N GLN A 47 12.50 6.87 -13.80
CA GLN A 47 11.56 5.72 -13.91
C GLN A 47 12.15 4.39 -13.48
N CYS A 48 13.47 4.25 -13.52
CA CYS A 48 14.15 3.03 -13.13
C CYS A 48 14.21 2.86 -11.62
N ASN A 49 14.45 3.95 -10.87
CA ASN A 49 14.77 3.89 -9.44
C ASN A 49 13.76 4.57 -8.50
N THR A 50 12.65 5.09 -9.02
CA THR A 50 11.66 5.79 -8.18
C THR A 50 10.22 5.38 -8.47
N GLN A 51 9.89 5.03 -9.72
CA GLN A 51 8.55 4.59 -10.10
C GLN A 51 8.33 3.13 -9.66
N THR A 52 7.38 2.90 -8.75
CA THR A 52 7.09 1.57 -8.19
C THR A 52 5.87 0.92 -8.85
N GLN A 53 4.96 1.72 -9.42
CA GLN A 53 3.72 1.26 -10.03
C GLN A 53 3.66 1.66 -11.52
N THR A 54 2.99 0.85 -12.34
CA THR A 54 2.70 1.23 -13.75
C THR A 54 1.33 1.91 -13.87
N TYR A 55 0.39 1.49 -13.04
CA TYR A 55 -1.00 1.92 -13.09
C TYR A 55 -1.37 2.81 -11.91
N ASN A 56 -2.30 3.74 -12.09
CA ASN A 56 -2.78 4.60 -11.02
C ASN A 56 -3.59 3.82 -9.96
N VAL A 57 -3.89 4.46 -8.83
CA VAL A 57 -4.64 3.82 -7.73
C VAL A 57 -5.98 3.25 -8.19
N GLY A 58 -6.72 3.96 -9.06
CA GLY A 58 -7.99 3.47 -9.62
C GLY A 58 -7.85 2.18 -10.43
N GLN A 59 -6.82 2.08 -11.26
CA GLN A 59 -6.53 0.87 -12.04
C GLN A 59 -6.06 -0.28 -11.15
N GLN A 60 -5.27 0.00 -10.11
CA GLN A 60 -4.88 -1.02 -9.13
C GLN A 60 -6.09 -1.57 -8.34
N LEU A 61 -7.08 -0.73 -8.01
CA LEU A 61 -8.37 -1.17 -7.44
C LEU A 61 -9.10 -2.15 -8.37
N ALA A 62 -9.15 -1.83 -9.67
CA ALA A 62 -9.77 -2.68 -10.67
C ALA A 62 -9.08 -4.06 -10.81
N LEU A 63 -7.78 -4.12 -10.50
CA LEU A 63 -6.96 -5.34 -10.46
C LEU A 63 -7.00 -6.06 -9.09
N GLY A 64 -7.83 -5.60 -8.15
CA GLY A 64 -8.13 -6.31 -6.91
C GLY A 64 -7.35 -5.86 -5.67
N ALA A 65 -6.52 -4.83 -5.76
CA ALA A 65 -5.88 -4.23 -4.59
C ALA A 65 -6.93 -3.57 -3.67
N ARG A 66 -6.75 -3.70 -2.35
CA ARG A 66 -7.68 -3.16 -1.33
C ARG A 66 -6.96 -2.45 -0.18
N TYR A 67 -5.63 -2.52 -0.15
CA TYR A 67 -4.77 -1.77 0.77
C TYR A 67 -3.76 -0.93 -0.02
N PHE A 68 -3.63 0.35 0.28
CA PHE A 68 -2.79 1.29 -0.47
C PHE A 68 -1.90 2.07 0.48
N ASP A 69 -0.59 2.02 0.27
CA ASP A 69 0.36 2.89 0.95
C ASP A 69 0.47 4.21 0.20
N ILE A 70 -0.11 5.24 0.78
CA ILE A 70 -0.14 6.60 0.28
C ILE A 70 0.87 7.39 1.07
N ARG A 71 1.96 7.80 0.43
CA ARG A 71 3.00 8.63 1.06
C ARG A 71 2.84 10.08 0.66
N PRO A 72 2.10 10.91 1.42
CA PRO A 72 1.72 12.23 0.96
C PRO A 72 2.91 13.19 0.99
N ILE A 73 3.04 14.00 -0.05
CA ILE A 73 3.99 15.10 -0.10
C ILE A 73 3.30 16.40 -0.47
N ILE A 74 3.84 17.52 0.02
CA ILE A 74 3.47 18.85 -0.49
C ILE A 74 4.53 19.27 -1.50
N GLY A 75 4.09 19.63 -2.69
CA GLY A 75 4.96 20.10 -3.75
C GLY A 75 4.24 21.12 -4.62
N SER A 76 4.86 22.26 -4.85
CA SER A 76 4.26 23.41 -5.54
C SER A 76 2.96 23.90 -4.89
N GLY A 77 2.81 23.73 -3.58
CA GLY A 77 1.62 24.14 -2.81
C GLY A 77 0.45 23.15 -2.82
N ASP A 78 0.54 22.03 -3.53
CA ASP A 78 -0.52 21.02 -3.64
C ASP A 78 -0.09 19.66 -3.06
N TYR A 79 -1.07 18.77 -2.80
CA TYR A 79 -0.83 17.43 -2.25
C TYR A 79 -0.68 16.37 -3.33
N TYR A 80 0.42 15.63 -3.26
CA TYR A 80 0.74 14.49 -4.12
C TYR A 80 1.17 13.29 -3.29
N THR A 81 1.48 12.18 -3.95
CA THR A 81 2.33 11.15 -3.36
C THR A 81 3.80 11.39 -3.70
N GLY A 82 4.71 10.78 -2.95
CA GLY A 82 6.13 10.84 -3.26
C GLY A 82 6.89 9.61 -2.77
N HIS A 83 8.00 9.32 -3.44
CA HIS A 83 8.95 8.32 -3.01
C HIS A 83 10.33 8.96 -2.98
N TYR A 84 10.82 9.17 -1.76
CA TYR A 84 12.07 9.85 -1.50
C TYR A 84 12.88 9.10 -0.45
N SER A 85 14.18 9.06 -0.67
CA SER A 85 15.15 8.47 0.25
C SER A 85 16.29 9.44 0.47
N LYS A 86 16.83 9.45 1.70
CA LYS A 86 18.04 10.20 1.99
C LYS A 86 19.23 9.45 1.42
N ILE A 87 19.98 10.08 0.52
CA ILE A 87 21.21 9.51 -0.03
C ILE A 87 22.40 10.44 0.21
N SER A 88 23.57 9.83 0.42
CA SER A 88 24.84 10.56 0.47
C SER A 88 25.40 10.73 -0.94
N ILE A 89 25.46 11.96 -1.42
CA ILE A 89 26.06 12.26 -2.73
C ILE A 89 27.53 12.67 -2.51
N PRO A 90 28.52 11.96 -3.10
CA PRO A 90 29.91 12.35 -3.00
C PRO A 90 30.11 13.81 -3.42
N LEU A 91 30.80 14.60 -2.59
CA LEU A 91 31.07 16.05 -2.75
C LEU A 91 29.88 17.00 -2.53
N TYR A 92 28.65 16.51 -2.41
CA TYR A 92 27.44 17.34 -2.23
C TYR A 92 26.71 17.11 -0.90
N GLY A 93 27.13 16.11 -0.12
CA GLY A 93 26.55 15.80 1.18
C GLY A 93 25.27 14.97 1.07
N ASP A 94 24.61 14.79 2.22
CA ASP A 94 23.36 14.05 2.27
C ASP A 94 22.20 14.92 1.78
N SER A 95 21.33 14.35 0.95
CA SER A 95 20.13 15.05 0.48
C SER A 95 19.01 14.05 0.23
N MET A 96 17.77 14.55 0.28
CA MET A 96 16.60 13.76 -0.11
C MET A 96 16.52 13.69 -1.62
N GLN A 97 16.46 12.47 -2.15
CA GLN A 97 16.35 12.20 -3.57
C GLN A 97 15.16 11.31 -3.86
N GLY A 98 14.46 11.61 -4.95
CA GLY A 98 13.21 10.97 -5.27
C GLY A 98 12.36 11.85 -6.15
N SER A 99 11.08 11.53 -6.22
CA SER A 99 10.17 12.26 -7.08
C SER A 99 8.73 12.23 -6.59
N ARG A 100 7.96 13.16 -7.16
CA ARG A 100 6.51 13.28 -7.01
C ARG A 100 5.80 12.27 -7.90
N GLY A 101 4.75 11.66 -7.34
CA GLY A 101 3.83 10.76 -8.02
C GLY A 101 2.48 11.41 -8.28
N GLN A 102 1.42 10.61 -8.17
CA GLN A 102 0.05 10.98 -8.43
C GLN A 102 -0.47 12.06 -7.46
N SER A 103 -1.34 12.97 -7.91
CA SER A 103 -1.99 13.94 -7.03
C SER A 103 -3.02 13.26 -6.12
N ILE A 104 -3.15 13.75 -4.88
CA ILE A 104 -4.17 13.24 -3.94
C ILE A 104 -5.58 13.49 -4.47
N GLU A 105 -5.81 14.62 -5.17
CA GLU A 105 -7.09 14.90 -5.85
C GLU A 105 -7.46 13.79 -6.85
N ASN A 106 -6.52 13.35 -7.68
CA ASN A 106 -6.79 12.26 -8.63
C ASN A 106 -7.05 10.94 -7.92
N ILE A 107 -6.33 10.63 -6.84
CA ILE A 107 -6.56 9.43 -6.03
C ILE A 107 -7.99 9.44 -5.47
N VAL A 108 -8.45 10.57 -4.91
CA VAL A 108 -9.82 10.72 -4.41
C VAL A 108 -10.85 10.51 -5.52
N ASN A 109 -10.66 11.15 -6.68
CA ASN A 109 -11.56 11.03 -7.82
C ASN A 109 -11.66 9.58 -8.33
N GLU A 110 -10.52 8.89 -8.41
CA GLU A 110 -10.44 7.49 -8.84
C GLU A 110 -11.12 6.53 -7.85
N ILE A 111 -10.89 6.71 -6.55
CA ILE A 111 -11.55 5.90 -5.51
C ILE A 111 -13.06 6.16 -5.50
N ASN A 112 -13.50 7.41 -5.64
CA ASN A 112 -14.92 7.74 -5.74
C ASN A 112 -15.57 7.07 -6.96
N ALA A 113 -14.93 7.14 -8.13
CA ALA A 113 -15.43 6.49 -9.34
C ALA A 113 -15.53 4.97 -9.20
N PHE A 114 -14.57 4.34 -8.51
CA PHE A 114 -14.59 2.91 -8.21
C PHE A 114 -15.70 2.54 -7.22
N THR A 115 -15.79 3.25 -6.10
CA THR A 115 -16.73 2.95 -5.00
C THR A 115 -18.19 3.29 -5.32
N GLU A 116 -18.44 4.08 -6.36
CA GLU A 116 -19.79 4.27 -6.94
C GLU A 116 -20.33 2.98 -7.59
N GLN A 117 -19.44 2.12 -8.10
CA GLN A 117 -19.80 0.93 -8.87
C GLN A 117 -19.56 -0.38 -8.10
N HIS A 118 -18.58 -0.39 -7.19
CA HIS A 118 -18.09 -1.58 -6.53
C HIS A 118 -18.20 -1.43 -5.01
N ALA A 119 -19.00 -2.30 -4.37
CA ALA A 119 -19.28 -2.25 -2.93
C ALA A 119 -18.18 -2.89 -2.08
N GLU A 120 -16.93 -2.49 -2.31
CA GLU A 120 -15.74 -3.09 -1.71
C GLU A 120 -15.19 -2.30 -0.53
N LEU A 121 -14.30 -2.91 0.25
CA LEU A 121 -13.55 -2.24 1.32
C LEU A 121 -12.21 -1.73 0.79
N VAL A 122 -11.95 -0.43 0.90
CA VAL A 122 -10.68 0.20 0.52
C VAL A 122 -9.99 0.75 1.76
N ILE A 123 -8.71 0.44 1.93
CA ILE A 123 -7.89 0.91 3.05
C ILE A 123 -6.75 1.75 2.50
N LEU A 124 -6.69 3.01 2.90
CA LEU A 124 -5.59 3.92 2.60
C LEU A 124 -4.73 4.07 3.86
N ASN A 125 -3.46 3.68 3.81
CA ASN A 125 -2.49 3.92 4.88
C ASN A 125 -1.65 5.15 4.53
N LEU A 126 -1.71 6.17 5.37
CA LEU A 126 -0.93 7.40 5.21
C LEU A 126 0.35 7.30 6.04
N SER A 127 1.50 7.36 5.37
CA SER A 127 2.82 7.19 5.99
C SER A 127 3.86 8.11 5.35
N HIS A 128 5.04 8.29 5.96
CA HIS A 128 6.18 8.96 5.33
C HIS A 128 5.88 10.34 4.70
N ASP A 129 5.11 11.17 5.40
CA ASP A 129 4.75 12.50 4.94
C ASP A 129 5.98 13.42 4.78
N MET A 130 6.02 14.20 3.71
CA MET A 130 7.16 15.11 3.43
C MET A 130 6.73 16.42 2.77
N ASP A 131 7.17 17.54 3.33
CA ASP A 131 7.08 18.84 2.67
C ASP A 131 8.29 19.08 1.76
N THR A 132 8.07 18.93 0.44
CA THR A 132 9.13 19.11 -0.56
C THR A 132 9.37 20.57 -0.95
N ASP A 133 8.45 21.48 -0.58
CA ASP A 133 8.59 22.92 -0.83
C ASP A 133 9.55 23.58 0.18
N SER A 134 9.80 22.92 1.32
CA SER A 134 10.69 23.38 2.39
C SER A 134 12.21 23.17 2.11
N GLY A 135 12.57 22.63 0.94
CA GLY A 135 13.96 22.41 0.52
C GLY A 135 14.50 20.99 0.79
N ASN A 136 15.39 20.53 -0.07
CA ASN A 136 15.75 19.10 -0.23
C ASN A 136 16.87 18.57 0.67
N GLU A 137 17.30 19.32 1.69
CA GLU A 137 18.29 18.81 2.64
C GLU A 137 17.72 17.65 3.46
N ASN A 138 16.48 17.78 3.93
CA ASN A 138 15.84 16.76 4.78
C ASN A 138 14.35 16.53 4.51
N TYR A 139 13.65 17.38 3.75
CA TYR A 139 12.18 17.40 3.60
C TYR A 139 11.43 17.10 4.92
N PRO A 140 11.08 18.13 5.71
CA PRO A 140 10.45 17.90 7.00
C PRO A 140 9.10 17.20 6.86
N SER A 141 8.72 16.41 7.86
CA SER A 141 7.35 15.95 8.03
C SER A 141 6.38 17.14 8.10
N PHE A 142 5.14 16.90 7.69
CA PHE A 142 4.06 17.85 7.75
C PHE A 142 3.84 18.40 9.16
N THR A 143 3.61 19.70 9.21
CA THR A 143 2.98 20.35 10.36
C THR A 143 1.53 19.88 10.51
N GLN A 144 0.93 20.08 11.69
CA GLN A 144 -0.49 19.77 11.88
C GLN A 144 -1.41 20.52 10.90
N SER A 145 -1.06 21.75 10.49
CA SER A 145 -1.84 22.49 9.49
C SER A 145 -1.80 21.83 8.12
N GLN A 146 -0.65 21.26 7.74
CA GLN A 146 -0.49 20.52 6.49
C GLN A 146 -1.21 19.17 6.56
N TRP A 147 -1.22 18.50 7.70
CA TRP A 147 -2.08 17.33 7.92
C TRP A 147 -3.57 17.66 7.80
N ASN A 148 -4.02 18.77 8.39
CA ASN A 148 -5.41 19.21 8.29
C ASN A 148 -5.84 19.47 6.84
N GLY A 149 -4.97 20.09 6.02
CA GLY A 149 -5.26 20.28 4.60
C GLY A 149 -5.33 18.96 3.82
N LEU A 150 -4.47 17.98 4.16
CA LEU A 150 -4.57 16.64 3.58
C LEU A 150 -5.88 15.94 3.98
N PHE A 151 -6.30 16.06 5.24
CA PHE A 151 -7.58 15.53 5.71
C PHE A 151 -8.77 16.18 5.01
N GLU A 152 -8.71 17.49 4.76
CA GLU A 152 -9.74 18.19 3.98
C GLU A 152 -9.84 17.66 2.53
N ALA A 153 -8.70 17.43 1.88
CA ALA A 153 -8.66 16.83 0.55
C ALA A 153 -9.22 15.39 0.54
N LEU A 154 -8.79 14.54 1.48
CA LEU A 154 -9.26 13.15 1.58
C LEU A 154 -10.71 13.05 2.07
N ALA A 155 -11.23 14.04 2.80
CA ALA A 155 -12.61 14.07 3.24
C ALA A 155 -13.62 14.20 2.09
N GLN A 156 -13.14 14.47 0.87
CA GLN A 156 -13.95 14.44 -0.35
C GLN A 156 -14.23 12.99 -0.85
N LEU A 157 -13.67 11.96 -0.20
CA LEU A 157 -14.05 10.57 -0.41
C LEU A 157 -15.51 10.35 0.00
N GLN A 158 -16.33 9.79 -0.90
CA GLN A 158 -17.78 9.67 -0.71
C GLN A 158 -18.19 8.45 0.12
N ALA A 159 -17.33 7.44 0.20
CA ALA A 159 -17.61 6.16 0.84
C ALA A 159 -16.89 5.99 2.19
N LEU A 160 -16.50 7.08 2.88
CA LEU A 160 -15.79 7.01 4.17
C LEU A 160 -16.53 6.15 5.20
N TYR A 161 -15.80 5.24 5.85
CA TYR A 161 -16.34 4.36 6.89
C TYR A 161 -16.45 5.12 8.22
N ILE A 162 -17.67 5.48 8.60
CA ILE A 162 -17.97 6.20 9.83
C ILE A 162 -18.32 5.19 10.92
N THR A 163 -17.53 5.16 11.98
CA THR A 163 -17.73 4.25 13.13
C THR A 163 -17.09 4.80 14.40
N SER A 164 -17.12 4.02 15.48
CA SER A 164 -16.48 4.35 16.75
C SER A 164 -14.98 4.61 16.55
N PRO A 165 -14.42 5.69 17.14
CA PRO A 165 -12.97 5.94 17.20
C PRO A 165 -12.15 4.77 17.74
N ASP A 166 -12.74 3.93 18.59
CA ASP A 166 -12.06 2.82 19.28
C ASP A 166 -12.19 1.48 18.54
N GLU A 167 -12.76 1.44 17.33
CA GLU A 167 -12.96 0.18 16.60
C GLU A 167 -11.61 -0.45 16.20
N ASN A 168 -11.39 -1.71 16.60
CA ASN A 168 -10.26 -2.49 16.13
C ASN A 168 -10.66 -3.21 14.82
N PHE A 169 -10.29 -2.63 13.68
CA PHE A 169 -10.64 -3.14 12.36
C PHE A 169 -10.11 -4.54 12.11
N CYS A 170 -8.94 -4.89 12.64
CA CYS A 170 -8.39 -6.23 12.52
C CYS A 170 -9.33 -7.29 13.14
N GLN A 171 -10.12 -6.91 14.15
CA GLN A 171 -11.06 -7.79 14.84
C GLN A 171 -12.51 -7.69 14.35
N SER A 172 -12.81 -6.72 13.49
CA SER A 172 -14.12 -6.54 12.87
C SER A 172 -14.31 -7.49 11.69
N THR A 173 -15.55 -7.94 11.47
CA THR A 173 -15.86 -8.83 10.35
C THR A 173 -16.02 -8.05 9.05
N LEU A 174 -15.75 -8.68 7.91
CA LEU A 174 -15.95 -8.01 6.63
C LEU A 174 -17.42 -7.59 6.41
N ASN A 175 -18.37 -8.41 6.87
CA ASN A 175 -19.79 -8.10 6.83
C ASN A 175 -20.17 -6.87 7.67
N SER A 176 -19.47 -6.57 8.77
CA SER A 176 -19.77 -5.35 9.54
C SER A 176 -19.40 -4.08 8.76
N MET A 177 -18.53 -4.19 7.75
CA MET A 177 -18.12 -3.06 6.92
C MET A 177 -18.92 -2.99 5.63
N ILE A 178 -18.93 -4.05 4.81
CA ILE A 178 -19.48 -4.02 3.44
C ILE A 178 -20.68 -4.97 3.23
N GLY A 179 -21.16 -5.65 4.27
CA GLY A 179 -22.27 -6.60 4.17
C GLY A 179 -23.62 -5.96 3.84
N ASP A 180 -23.73 -4.63 3.94
CA ASP A 180 -24.90 -3.86 3.52
C ASP A 180 -24.94 -3.58 2.00
N GLY A 181 -23.96 -4.10 1.25
CA GLY A 181 -23.82 -3.88 -0.19
C GLY A 181 -23.36 -2.47 -0.54
N LYS A 182 -22.66 -1.78 0.37
CA LYS A 182 -22.08 -0.46 0.13
C LYS A 182 -20.57 -0.48 0.31
N ALA A 183 -19.88 0.23 -0.57
CA ALA A 183 -18.45 0.45 -0.47
C ALA A 183 -18.09 1.20 0.82
N LYS A 184 -16.93 0.91 1.38
CA LYS A 184 -16.36 1.62 2.53
C LYS A 184 -14.90 1.97 2.29
N VAL A 185 -14.49 3.17 2.68
CA VAL A 185 -13.10 3.63 2.63
C VAL A 185 -12.63 3.96 4.05
N ILE A 186 -11.52 3.37 4.46
CA ILE A 186 -10.86 3.63 5.74
C ILE A 186 -9.54 4.33 5.45
N VAL A 187 -9.32 5.47 6.09
CA VAL A 187 -8.03 6.18 6.09
C VAL A 187 -7.34 5.94 7.42
N ILE A 188 -6.22 5.24 7.38
CA ILE A 188 -5.33 4.98 8.51
C ILE A 188 -4.20 5.99 8.48
N VAL A 189 -3.96 6.67 9.59
CA VAL A 189 -2.86 7.63 9.76
C VAL A 189 -1.78 6.99 10.61
N GLU A 190 -0.63 6.70 10.01
CA GLU A 190 0.46 5.96 10.65
C GLU A 190 1.21 6.77 11.72
N PRO A 191 1.55 8.06 11.50
CA PRO A 191 2.28 8.82 12.51
C PRO A 191 1.47 9.07 13.79
N ASP A 192 2.00 8.60 14.92
CA ASP A 192 1.33 8.68 16.24
C ASP A 192 1.18 10.11 16.78
N ASN A 193 1.89 11.09 16.21
CA ASN A 193 1.93 12.48 16.67
C ASN A 193 0.94 13.41 15.94
N VAL A 194 0.06 12.88 15.10
CA VAL A 194 -0.92 13.64 14.32
C VAL A 194 -2.27 13.68 15.03
N ASP A 195 -2.81 14.88 15.26
CA ASP A 195 -4.14 15.05 15.82
C ASP A 195 -5.20 14.94 14.70
N LEU A 196 -6.08 13.94 14.80
CA LEU A 196 -7.18 13.73 13.86
C LEU A 196 -8.37 14.66 14.14
N GLY A 197 -8.46 15.28 15.32
CA GLY A 197 -9.50 16.24 15.67
C GLY A 197 -10.91 15.81 15.29
N THR A 198 -11.58 16.60 14.45
CA THR A 198 -12.96 16.36 14.02
C THR A 198 -13.14 15.25 12.99
N TYR A 199 -12.05 14.73 12.43
CA TYR A 199 -12.03 13.64 11.43
C TYR A 199 -12.01 12.26 12.07
N LEU A 200 -11.57 12.15 13.34
CA LEU A 200 -11.56 10.90 14.09
C LEU A 200 -12.97 10.26 14.13
N GLY A 201 -13.06 8.99 13.74
CA GLY A 201 -14.35 8.27 13.68
C GLY A 201 -15.20 8.61 12.45
N LYS A 202 -14.73 9.49 11.57
CA LYS A 202 -15.43 9.90 10.33
C LYS A 202 -14.68 9.47 9.08
N GLY A 203 -14.16 8.25 9.10
CA GLY A 203 -13.34 7.69 8.02
C GLY A 203 -11.83 7.74 8.28
N PHE A 204 -11.38 8.54 9.25
CA PHE A 204 -9.98 8.68 9.62
C PHE A 204 -9.71 8.09 11.01
N TYR A 205 -8.66 7.28 11.10
CA TYR A 205 -8.32 6.52 12.30
C TYR A 205 -6.80 6.44 12.49
N PRO A 206 -6.30 6.41 13.73
CA PRO A 206 -4.88 6.21 13.99
C PRO A 206 -4.47 4.77 13.65
N TYR A 207 -3.17 4.55 13.48
CA TYR A 207 -2.60 3.23 13.17
C TYR A 207 -3.02 2.13 14.15
N ALA A 208 -3.27 2.48 15.41
CA ALA A 208 -3.71 1.55 16.44
C ALA A 208 -5.01 0.78 16.07
N ASN A 209 -5.88 1.36 15.24
CA ASN A 209 -7.12 0.72 14.78
C ASN A 209 -6.87 -0.36 13.72
N PHE A 210 -5.73 -0.32 13.03
CA PHE A 210 -5.33 -1.25 11.96
C PHE A 210 -3.87 -1.69 12.11
N LYS A 211 -3.45 -2.03 13.33
CA LYS A 211 -2.04 -2.34 13.59
C LYS A 211 -1.64 -3.65 12.89
N VAL A 212 -0.76 -3.54 11.90
CA VAL A 212 -0.18 -4.65 11.15
C VAL A 212 1.34 -4.69 11.34
N TYR A 213 1.92 -5.89 11.37
CA TYR A 213 3.37 -6.03 11.31
C TYR A 213 3.82 -5.78 9.86
N ASN A 214 4.69 -4.78 9.67
CA ASN A 214 5.16 -4.32 8.38
C ASN A 214 6.67 -4.04 8.44
N GLU A 215 7.49 -5.05 8.16
CA GLU A 215 8.95 -4.91 8.08
C GLU A 215 9.47 -5.58 6.82
N TYR A 216 9.88 -4.77 5.85
CA TYR A 216 10.42 -5.24 4.56
C TYR A 216 11.83 -5.83 4.72
N ALA A 217 12.30 -6.54 3.69
CA ALA A 217 13.56 -7.28 3.73
C ALA A 217 14.81 -6.41 3.48
N ASP A 218 14.60 -5.17 3.01
CA ASP A 218 15.64 -4.20 2.65
C ASP A 218 16.75 -4.80 1.75
N THR A 219 16.32 -5.43 0.65
CA THR A 219 17.24 -6.12 -0.25
C THR A 219 16.73 -6.19 -1.68
N SER A 220 17.67 -6.15 -2.63
CA SER A 220 17.43 -6.41 -4.06
C SER A 220 17.52 -7.90 -4.41
N ASP A 221 17.95 -8.75 -3.46
CA ASP A 221 18.09 -10.20 -3.67
C ASP A 221 16.75 -10.90 -3.43
N PHE A 222 16.19 -11.45 -4.52
CA PHE A 222 14.92 -12.19 -4.48
C PHE A 222 14.92 -13.34 -3.47
N THR A 223 16.00 -14.13 -3.39
CA THR A 223 16.02 -15.30 -2.50
C THR A 223 16.09 -14.88 -1.04
N LYS A 224 16.82 -13.79 -0.73
CA LYS A 224 16.82 -13.20 0.60
C LYS A 224 15.45 -12.66 0.98
N MET A 225 14.80 -11.91 0.10
CA MET A 225 13.45 -11.37 0.35
C MET A 225 12.45 -12.50 0.65
N VAL A 226 12.44 -13.56 -0.17
CA VAL A 226 11.56 -14.72 0.05
C VAL A 226 11.79 -15.35 1.43
N ASN A 227 13.04 -15.66 1.77
CA ASN A 227 13.36 -16.33 3.03
C ASN A 227 13.04 -15.44 4.24
N ASP A 228 13.36 -14.14 4.16
CA ASP A 228 13.08 -13.17 5.22
C ASP A 228 11.59 -13.04 5.48
N GLN A 229 10.80 -12.81 4.43
CA GLN A 229 9.38 -12.51 4.55
C GLN A 229 8.58 -13.73 5.05
N PHE A 230 8.88 -14.94 4.60
CA PHE A 230 8.21 -16.14 5.12
C PHE A 230 8.66 -16.51 6.55
N ALA A 231 9.92 -16.25 6.93
CA ALA A 231 10.36 -16.44 8.32
C ALA A 231 9.68 -15.46 9.27
N LYS A 232 9.56 -14.18 8.88
CA LYS A 232 8.81 -13.17 9.64
C LYS A 232 7.33 -13.54 9.76
N MET A 233 6.71 -14.02 8.67
CA MET A 233 5.33 -14.50 8.68
C MET A 233 5.12 -15.61 9.72
N GLU A 234 5.99 -16.62 9.75
CA GLU A 234 5.91 -17.72 10.72
C GLU A 234 6.02 -17.22 12.16
N SER A 235 6.98 -16.33 12.43
CA SER A 235 7.19 -15.71 13.74
C SER A 235 5.98 -14.91 14.22
N VAL A 236 5.37 -14.09 13.36
CA VAL A 236 4.25 -13.20 13.73
C VAL A 236 2.93 -13.97 13.81
N ARG A 237 2.63 -14.84 12.83
CA ARG A 237 1.37 -15.57 12.77
C ARG A 237 1.27 -16.66 13.83
N SER A 238 2.39 -17.26 14.26
CA SER A 238 2.39 -18.19 15.40
C SER A 238 1.93 -17.55 16.72
N GLN A 239 1.98 -16.21 16.80
CA GLN A 239 1.50 -15.41 17.94
C GLN A 239 0.14 -14.75 17.66
N SER A 240 -0.58 -15.19 16.62
CA SER A 240 -1.86 -14.60 16.18
C SER A 240 -1.76 -13.12 15.78
N GLY A 241 -0.57 -12.66 15.37
CA GLY A 241 -0.37 -11.30 14.88
C GLY A 241 -0.95 -11.06 13.49
N TYR A 242 -1.24 -9.79 13.17
CA TYR A 242 -1.63 -9.37 11.83
C TYR A 242 -0.37 -9.10 11.01
N PHE A 243 -0.21 -9.75 9.86
CA PHE A 243 1.06 -9.76 9.12
C PHE A 243 0.90 -9.31 7.65
N LEU A 244 1.68 -8.31 7.26
CA LEU A 244 1.83 -7.88 5.88
C LEU A 244 3.10 -8.51 5.29
N LEU A 245 2.93 -9.28 4.21
CA LEU A 245 4.02 -9.85 3.41
C LEU A 245 4.53 -8.78 2.46
N SER A 246 5.67 -8.17 2.79
CA SER A 246 6.29 -7.14 1.97
C SER A 246 7.05 -7.79 0.81
N TRP A 247 6.35 -7.98 -0.30
CA TRP A 247 6.85 -8.60 -1.52
C TRP A 247 7.47 -7.56 -2.45
N THR A 248 8.47 -6.85 -1.93
CA THR A 248 9.14 -5.74 -2.60
C THR A 248 10.64 -5.98 -2.63
N LEU A 249 11.31 -5.55 -3.70
CA LEU A 249 12.77 -5.64 -3.86
C LEU A 249 13.35 -4.23 -3.79
N THR A 250 14.11 -3.96 -2.73
CA THR A 250 14.70 -2.65 -2.46
C THR A 250 16.01 -2.52 -3.20
N GLN A 251 16.11 -1.59 -4.14
CA GLN A 251 17.36 -1.31 -4.84
C GLN A 251 18.44 -0.82 -3.87
N GLY A 252 19.65 -1.37 -3.99
CA GLY A 252 20.84 -0.88 -3.30
C GLY A 252 21.57 0.18 -4.12
N ALA A 253 22.73 0.61 -3.63
CA ALA A 253 23.54 1.64 -4.29
C ALA A 253 23.99 1.23 -5.70
N GLU A 254 24.30 -0.05 -5.93
CA GLU A 254 24.74 -0.54 -7.24
C GLU A 254 23.61 -0.48 -8.27
N GLU A 255 22.40 -0.92 -7.92
CA GLU A 255 21.23 -0.86 -8.79
C GLU A 255 20.82 0.58 -9.09
N VAL A 256 20.86 1.47 -8.09
CA VAL A 256 20.58 2.90 -8.29
C VAL A 256 21.61 3.53 -9.24
N VAL A 257 22.89 3.24 -9.09
CA VAL A 257 23.95 3.72 -10.01
C VAL A 257 23.74 3.15 -11.41
N ALA A 258 23.37 1.87 -11.53
CA ALA A 258 23.06 1.26 -12.83
C ALA A 258 21.90 1.98 -13.52
N CYS A 259 20.82 2.30 -12.80
CA CYS A 259 19.68 3.07 -13.29
C CYS A 259 20.05 4.49 -13.79
N LEU A 260 21.19 5.04 -13.37
CA LEU A 260 21.69 6.34 -13.84
C LEU A 260 22.57 6.23 -15.08
N LEU A 261 23.30 5.13 -15.22
CA LEU A 261 24.36 4.98 -16.22
C LEU A 261 23.99 4.05 -17.38
N SER A 262 22.94 3.24 -17.24
CA SER A 262 22.55 2.22 -18.21
C SER A 262 21.05 2.22 -18.47
N GLY A 263 20.66 2.18 -19.75
CA GLY A 263 19.27 1.98 -20.16
C GLY A 263 18.75 0.54 -19.96
N ASP A 264 19.66 -0.41 -19.75
CA ASP A 264 19.34 -1.84 -19.54
C ASP A 264 19.31 -2.22 -18.05
N ALA A 265 19.43 -1.24 -17.15
CA ALA A 265 19.37 -1.47 -15.71
C ALA A 265 18.00 -2.05 -15.32
N GLU A 266 18.01 -2.97 -14.35
CA GLU A 266 16.77 -3.48 -13.80
C GLU A 266 16.07 -2.40 -12.97
N SER A 267 14.90 -1.97 -13.44
CA SER A 267 14.05 -1.05 -12.70
C SER A 267 13.32 -1.74 -11.54
N ILE A 268 12.85 -0.94 -10.58
CA ILE A 268 11.97 -1.42 -9.50
C ILE A 268 10.80 -2.23 -10.07
N ARG A 269 10.13 -1.71 -11.11
CA ARG A 269 8.99 -2.40 -11.76
C ARG A 269 9.39 -3.71 -12.44
N SER A 270 10.57 -3.77 -13.05
CA SER A 270 11.08 -5.01 -13.66
C SER A 270 11.39 -6.07 -12.61
N ALA A 271 12.05 -5.69 -11.52
CA ALA A 271 12.32 -6.56 -10.38
C ALA A 271 10.99 -7.08 -9.76
N ALA A 272 10.03 -6.18 -9.57
CA ALA A 272 8.69 -6.51 -9.09
C ALA A 272 7.97 -7.50 -10.00
N ASN A 273 7.99 -7.32 -11.32
CA ASN A 273 7.39 -8.28 -12.26
C ASN A 273 7.98 -9.68 -12.13
N LYS A 274 9.30 -9.80 -11.98
CA LYS A 274 9.98 -11.08 -11.77
C LYS A 274 9.55 -11.73 -10.46
N ALA A 275 9.44 -10.94 -9.38
CA ALA A 275 9.00 -11.42 -8.08
C ALA A 275 7.52 -11.83 -8.08
N ASN A 276 6.63 -10.99 -8.64
CA ASN A 276 5.18 -11.24 -8.69
C ASN A 276 4.83 -12.48 -9.51
N ALA A 277 5.58 -12.77 -10.58
CA ALA A 277 5.40 -13.99 -11.38
C ALA A 277 5.64 -15.29 -10.58
N GLN A 278 6.44 -15.24 -9.50
CA GLN A 278 6.71 -16.40 -8.63
C GLN A 278 5.79 -16.46 -7.41
N LEU A 279 5.03 -15.40 -7.14
CA LEU A 279 4.24 -15.27 -5.92
C LEU A 279 3.21 -16.41 -5.75
N PRO A 280 2.39 -16.80 -6.75
CA PRO A 280 1.39 -17.85 -6.53
C PRO A 280 1.99 -19.21 -6.16
N SER A 281 3.12 -19.58 -6.78
CA SER A 281 3.77 -20.86 -6.50
C SER A 281 4.40 -20.87 -5.11
N LEU A 282 5.01 -19.76 -4.69
CA LEU A 282 5.62 -19.62 -3.38
C LEU A 282 4.57 -19.53 -2.26
N ILE A 283 3.46 -18.82 -2.47
CA ILE A 283 2.32 -18.85 -1.56
C ILE A 283 1.82 -20.29 -1.36
N ALA A 284 1.64 -21.05 -2.44
CA ALA A 284 1.21 -22.44 -2.34
C ALA A 284 2.21 -23.35 -1.59
N GLN A 285 3.50 -23.02 -1.60
CA GLN A 285 4.56 -23.79 -0.92
C GLN A 285 4.73 -23.42 0.56
N HIS A 286 4.53 -22.14 0.90
CA HIS A 286 4.88 -21.59 2.21
C HIS A 286 3.67 -21.27 3.10
N THR A 287 2.44 -21.42 2.60
CA THR A 287 1.23 -21.19 3.39
C THR A 287 0.48 -22.48 3.70
N THR A 288 -0.25 -22.46 4.81
CA THR A 288 -1.17 -23.52 5.24
C THR A 288 -2.50 -22.87 5.65
N PRO A 289 -3.58 -23.63 5.85
CA PRO A 289 -4.84 -23.09 6.35
C PRO A 289 -4.74 -22.22 7.62
N LYS A 290 -3.70 -22.40 8.45
CA LYS A 290 -3.51 -21.64 9.70
C LYS A 290 -2.30 -20.70 9.68
N LEU A 291 -1.48 -20.76 8.64
CA LEU A 291 -0.26 -19.96 8.51
C LEU A 291 -0.24 -19.33 7.11
N TYR A 292 -0.60 -18.05 7.05
CA TYR A 292 -0.70 -17.29 5.80
C TYR A 292 -0.56 -15.79 6.09
N PRO A 293 -0.19 -14.98 5.10
CA PRO A 293 -0.13 -13.54 5.27
C PRO A 293 -1.53 -12.92 5.17
N ASN A 294 -1.71 -11.79 5.82
CA ASN A 294 -2.97 -11.06 5.78
C ASN A 294 -3.05 -10.01 4.67
N ILE A 295 -1.90 -9.45 4.32
CA ILE A 295 -1.78 -8.52 3.21
C ILE A 295 -0.62 -9.02 2.35
N ILE A 296 -0.87 -9.27 1.07
CA ILE A 296 0.21 -9.47 0.08
C ILE A 296 0.49 -8.10 -0.52
N TYR A 297 1.63 -7.52 -0.17
CA TYR A 297 1.93 -6.12 -0.44
C TYR A 297 3.06 -6.02 -1.46
N THR A 298 2.75 -5.51 -2.66
CA THR A 298 3.65 -5.65 -3.81
C THR A 298 3.90 -4.32 -4.54
N ASP A 299 5.04 -4.28 -5.23
CA ASP A 299 5.28 -3.32 -6.29
C ASP A 299 4.66 -3.80 -7.61
N ASN A 300 4.35 -2.85 -8.48
CA ASN A 300 3.93 -3.00 -9.87
C ASN A 300 2.75 -3.97 -10.12
N ILE A 301 1.58 -3.65 -9.58
CA ILE A 301 0.34 -4.37 -9.86
C ILE A 301 -0.13 -4.04 -11.29
N ILE A 302 0.03 -5.00 -12.22
CA ILE A 302 -0.31 -4.83 -13.66
C ILE A 302 -1.33 -5.84 -14.18
N ASP A 303 -1.65 -6.84 -13.37
CA ASP A 303 -2.68 -7.84 -13.58
C ASP A 303 -3.27 -8.22 -12.21
N ASP A 304 -4.19 -9.19 -12.19
CA ASP A 304 -4.88 -9.64 -10.99
C ASP A 304 -4.19 -10.84 -10.31
N ILE A 305 -2.95 -11.18 -10.66
CA ILE A 305 -2.26 -12.39 -10.14
C ILE A 305 -2.13 -12.36 -8.62
N CYS A 306 -1.88 -11.16 -8.06
CA CYS A 306 -1.74 -10.97 -6.62
C CYS A 306 -3.10 -11.13 -5.91
N ALA A 307 -4.18 -10.65 -6.53
CA ALA A 307 -5.54 -10.79 -6.01
C ALA A 307 -6.01 -12.24 -6.07
N GLN A 308 -5.71 -12.96 -7.15
CA GLN A 308 -5.94 -14.39 -7.25
C GLN A 308 -5.15 -15.18 -6.20
N ALA A 309 -3.89 -14.81 -5.93
CA ALA A 309 -3.09 -15.43 -4.88
C ALA A 309 -3.71 -15.22 -3.49
N ALA A 310 -4.12 -14.00 -3.16
CA ALA A 310 -4.83 -13.69 -1.92
C ALA A 310 -6.15 -14.47 -1.80
N MET A 311 -6.92 -14.58 -2.89
CA MET A 311 -8.16 -15.36 -2.91
C MET A 311 -7.90 -16.85 -2.70
N SER A 312 -6.84 -17.40 -3.29
CA SER A 312 -6.45 -18.80 -3.10
C SER A 312 -6.09 -19.14 -1.65
N ILE A 313 -5.58 -18.15 -0.89
CA ILE A 313 -5.38 -18.27 0.55
C ILE A 313 -6.74 -18.28 1.25
N ASN A 314 -7.61 -17.33 0.93
CA ASN A 314 -8.94 -17.21 1.56
C ASN A 314 -9.79 -18.47 1.41
N GLU A 315 -9.73 -19.14 0.26
CA GLU A 315 -10.43 -20.41 0.01
C GLU A 315 -9.96 -21.56 0.91
N LYS A 316 -8.70 -21.53 1.36
CA LYS A 316 -8.08 -22.58 2.17
C LYS A 316 -7.97 -22.22 3.65
N ALA A 317 -8.01 -20.93 3.98
CA ALA A 317 -7.80 -20.45 5.33
C ALA A 317 -8.88 -20.97 6.30
N GLU A 318 -8.42 -21.48 7.44
CA GLU A 318 -9.20 -21.89 8.59
C GLU A 318 -9.11 -20.76 9.64
N PRO A 319 -10.12 -19.86 9.73
CA PRO A 319 -10.18 -18.83 10.77
C PRO A 319 -10.32 -19.44 12.18
#